data_AF-A0A8S9YTM8-F1
#
_entry.id   AF-A0A8S9YTM8-F1
#
_cell.length_a   1.000
_cell.length_b   1.000
_cell.length_c   1.000
_cell.angle_alpha   90.00
_cell.angle_beta   90.00
_cell.angle_gamma   90.00
#
_symmetry.space_group_name_H-M   'P 1'
#
loop_
_entity.id
_entity.type
_entity.pdbx_description
1 polymer ?
#
loop_
_entity_poly.entity_id
_entity_poly.type
_entity_poly.pdbx_seq_one_letter_code
_entity_poly.pdbx_strand_id
1 'polypeptide(L)' 'MGLSNATHVLLVACGTYDGSVIALSHTHTTVKTEGPAILKPVLLDTSAHNGVVSAIAIDGPVLVSGGTDEAIMVSFVYF' A
#
# COMPACT_ATOMS: atom_id res chain seq x y z
N MET A 1 -20.84 -10.02 -25.94
CA MET A 1 -19.60 -10.59 -25.36
C MET A 1 -19.32 -9.84 -24.08
N GLY A 2 -19.56 -10.48 -22.94
CA GLY A 2 -19.36 -9.85 -21.63
C GLY A 2 -17.88 -9.58 -21.40
N LEU A 3 -17.54 -8.33 -21.09
CA LEU A 3 -16.24 -8.01 -20.50
C LEU A 3 -16.09 -8.89 -19.26
N SER A 4 -14.96 -9.57 -19.10
CA SER A 4 -14.68 -10.23 -17.84
C SER A 4 -14.79 -9.20 -16.72
N ASN A 5 -15.46 -9.52 -15.62
CA ASN A 5 -15.35 -8.74 -14.39
C ASN A 5 -13.94 -8.97 -13.84
N ALA A 6 -12.94 -8.37 -14.49
CA ALA A 6 -11.62 -8.27 -13.92
C ALA A 6 -11.75 -7.38 -12.69
N THR A 7 -11.62 -7.99 -11.52
CA THR A 7 -11.51 -7.26 -10.27
C THR A 7 -10.18 -6.50 -10.30
N HIS A 8 -10.24 -5.18 -10.46
CA HIS A 8 -9.04 -4.35 -10.44
C HIS A 8 -8.78 -3.89 -9.01
N VAL A 9 -7.58 -4.15 -8.51
CA VAL A 9 -7.15 -3.67 -7.19
C VAL A 9 -6.20 -2.51 -7.39
N LEU A 10 -6.55 -1.36 -6.80
CA LEU A 10 -5.60 -0.28 -6.57
C LEU A 10 -4.93 -0.54 -5.22
N LEU A 11 -3.61 -0.49 -5.21
CA LEU A 11 -2.79 -0.61 -4.02
C LEU A 11 -1.86 0.59 -3.95
N VAL A 12 -1.85 1.27 -2.81
CA VAL A 12 -1.01 2.45 -2.56
C VAL A 12 -0.25 2.21 -1.27
N ALA A 13 1.07 2.42 -1.30
CA ALA A 13 1.93 2.36 -0.13
C ALA A 13 2.62 3.70 0.07
N CYS A 14 2.81 4.09 1.33
CA CYS A 14 3.57 5.27 1.70
C CYS A 14 4.42 5.03 2.94
N GLY A 15 5.57 5.70 2.95
CA GLY A 15 6.47 5.77 4.08
C GLY A 15 6.41 7.18 4.67
N THR A 16 6.64 7.28 5.98
CA THR A 16 6.55 8.54 6.72
C THR A 16 7.91 8.96 7.29
N TYR A 17 7.97 10.22 7.73
CA TYR A 17 9.17 10.77 8.40
C TYR A 17 9.44 10.15 9.77
N ASP A 18 8.42 9.60 10.43
CA ASP A 18 8.56 8.92 11.72
C ASP A 18 8.91 7.42 11.59
N GLY A 19 9.14 6.94 10.36
CA GLY A 19 9.55 5.55 10.10
C GLY A 19 8.42 4.55 9.92
N SER A 20 7.17 5.01 9.91
CA SER A 20 6.01 4.17 9.66
C SER A 20 5.86 3.82 8.17
N VAL A 21 5.35 2.63 7.91
CA VAL A 21 4.93 2.17 6.57
C VAL A 21 3.44 1.86 6.59
N ILE A 22 2.71 2.42 5.63
CA ILE A 22 1.26 2.26 5.49
C ILE A 22 0.99 1.74 4.08
N ALA A 23 0.08 0.78 3.96
CA ALA A 23 -0.48 0.41 2.67
C ALA A 23 -2.01 0.37 2.73
N LEU A 24 -2.64 0.89 1.69
CA LEU A 24 -4.08 0.95 1.54
C LEU A 24 -4.51 0.34 0.21
N SER A 25 -5.63 -0.36 0.18
CA SER A 25 -6.17 -1.00 -1.02
C SER A 25 -7.58 -0.55 -1.35
N HIS A 26 -7.94 -0.62 -2.62
CA HIS A 26 -9.31 -0.46 -3.08
C HIS A 26 -9.61 -1.45 -4.20
N THR A 27 -10.66 -2.25 -3.98
CA THR A 27 -11.22 -3.12 -5.01
C THR A 27 -12.19 -2.32 -5.86
N HIS A 28 -11.77 -1.98 -7.09
CA HIS A 28 -12.62 -1.28 -8.04
C HIS A 28 -13.58 -2.26 -8.69
N THR A 29 -14.86 -2.15 -8.34
CA THR A 29 -15.95 -2.94 -8.92
C THR A 29 -16.78 -2.12 -9.91
N THR A 30 -17.06 -0.86 -9.58
CA THR A 30 -17.80 0.09 -10.41
C THR A 30 -17.32 1.51 -10.15
N VAL A 31 -17.48 2.39 -11.14
CA VAL A 31 -17.28 3.83 -10.96
C VAL A 31 -18.45 4.38 -10.14
N LYS A 32 -18.18 4.87 -8.93
CA LYS A 32 -19.20 5.49 -8.07
C LYS A 32 -19.36 6.96 -8.43
N THR A 33 -20.61 7.42 -8.49
CA THR A 33 -20.97 8.83 -8.76
C THR A 33 -21.06 9.68 -7.49
N GLU A 34 -21.16 9.04 -6.32
CA GLU A 34 -21.38 9.68 -5.02
C GLU A 34 -20.13 10.34 -4.40
N GLY A 35 -18.97 10.24 -5.08
CA GLY A 35 -17.69 10.77 -4.60
C GLY A 35 -16.55 9.75 -4.66
N PRO A 36 -15.34 10.14 -4.19
CA PRO A 36 -14.16 9.30 -4.26
C PRO A 36 -14.29 8.05 -3.39
N ALA A 37 -13.73 6.94 -3.85
CA ALA A 37 -13.62 5.75 -3.04
C ALA A 37 -12.58 5.95 -1.93
N ILE A 38 -12.95 5.57 -0.70
CA ILE A 38 -12.01 5.53 0.43
C ILE A 38 -11.23 4.22 0.37
N LEU A 39 -9.90 4.33 0.36
CA LEU A 39 -8.99 3.18 0.44
C LEU A 39 -9.07 2.55 1.83
N LYS A 40 -8.99 1.22 1.89
CA LYS A 40 -8.98 0.46 3.14
C LYS A 40 -7.54 0.18 3.57
N PRO A 41 -7.18 0.34 4.85
CA PRO A 41 -5.85 -0.04 5.31
C PRO A 41 -5.67 -1.56 5.23
N VAL A 42 -4.55 -1.98 4.67
CA VAL A 42 -4.10 -3.39 4.60
C VAL A 42 -2.76 -3.60 5.30
N LEU A 43 -2.01 -2.53 5.55
CA LEU A 43 -0.83 -2.53 6.40
C LEU A 43 -0.72 -1.22 7.16
N LEU A 44 -0.35 -1.32 8.42
CA LEU A 44 0.13 -0.22 9.25
C LEU A 44 1.23 -0.79 10.14
N ASP A 45 2.47 -0.49 9.81
CA ASP A 45 3.64 -0.83 10.63
C ASP A 45 4.29 0.46 11.11
N THR A 46 4.02 0.82 12.36
CA THR A 46 4.59 2.01 13.01
C THR A 46 6.01 1.80 13.51
N SER A 47 6.59 0.62 13.28
CA SER A 47 7.91 0.21 13.74
C SER A 47 8.81 -0.29 12.61
N ALA A 48 8.41 -0.06 11.36
CA ALA A 48 9.16 -0.53 10.19
C ALA A 48 10.58 0.04 10.17
N HIS A 49 10.74 1.33 10.48
CA HIS A 49 12.05 1.97 10.54
C HIS A 49 12.20 2.83 11.81
N ASN A 50 13.43 2.95 12.31
CA ASN A 50 13.80 3.88 13.39
C ASN A 50 14.22 5.26 12.86
N GLY A 51 13.80 5.60 11.65
CA GLY A 51 14.14 6.83 10.93
C GLY A 51 13.27 7.01 9.69
N VAL A 52 13.51 8.08 8.92
CA VAL A 52 12.68 8.44 7.76
C VAL A 52 12.65 7.30 6.75
N VAL A 53 11.46 6.90 6.31
CA VAL A 53 11.32 6.00 5.15
C VAL A 53 11.63 6.80 3.89
N SER A 54 12.72 6.45 3.21
CA SER A 54 13.25 7.19 2.06
C SER A 54 12.94 6.52 0.71
N ALA A 55 12.56 5.23 0.73
CA ALA A 55 12.17 4.48 -0.46
C ALA A 55 11.06 3.48 -0.15
N ILE A 56 10.13 3.32 -1.10
CA ILE A 56 9.12 2.27 -1.10
C ILE A 56 8.99 1.69 -2.52
N ALA A 57 8.86 0.37 -2.60
CA ALA A 57 8.45 -0.35 -3.80
C ALA A 57 7.37 -1.38 -3.43
N ILE A 58 6.46 -1.66 -4.36
CA ILE A 58 5.41 -2.64 -4.17
C ILE A 58 5.16 -3.42 -5.46
N ASP A 59 5.12 -4.75 -5.35
CA ASP A 59 4.80 -5.66 -6.46
C ASP A 59 3.97 -6.83 -5.93
N GLY A 60 2.74 -6.95 -6.43
CA GLY A 60 1.75 -7.88 -5.92
C GLY A 60 1.56 -7.75 -4.39
N PRO A 61 1.73 -8.83 -3.61
CA PRO A 61 1.61 -8.79 -2.15
C PRO A 61 2.87 -8.30 -1.43
N VAL A 62 4.00 -8.10 -2.14
CA VAL A 62 5.29 -7.77 -1.52
C VAL A 62 5.47 -6.26 -1.51
N LEU A 63 5.68 -5.71 -0.33
CA LEU A 63 6.09 -4.32 -0.11
C LEU A 63 7.52 -4.33 0.42
N VAL A 64 8.39 -3.51 -0.18
CA VAL A 64 9.75 -3.26 0.31
C VAL A 64 9.89 -1.80 0.69
N SER A 65 10.44 -1.52 1.86
CA SER A 65 10.77 -0.17 2.31
C SER A 65 12.24 -0.06 2.71
N GLY A 66 12.83 1.11 2.46
CA GLY A 66 14.17 1.47 2.90
C GLY A 66 14.13 2.76 3.71
N GLY A 67 14.92 2.83 4.77
CA GLY A 67 14.96 3.96 5.69
C GLY A 67 16.34 4.57 5.84
N THR A 68 16.40 5.74 6.51
CA THR A 68 17.67 6.37 6.91
C THR A 68 18.38 5.63 8.04
N ASP A 69 17.73 4.63 8.63
CA ASP A 69 18.30 3.70 9.60
C ASP A 69 19.11 2.56 8.94
N GLU A 70 19.37 2.67 7.63
CA GLU A 70 20.13 1.72 6.82
C GLU A 70 19.49 0.32 6.71
N ALA A 71 18.25 0.17 7.19
CA ALA A 71 17.49 -1.06 7.10
C ALA A 71 16.70 -1.13 5.79
N ILE A 72 16.51 -2.37 5.31
CA ILE A 72 15.54 -2.73 4.28
C ILE A 72 14.53 -3.66 4.94
N MET A 73 13.26 -3.27 4.91
CA MET A 73 12.16 -4.10 5.41
C MET A 73 11.38 -4.70 4.26
N VAL A 74 10.98 -5.96 4.42
CA VAL A 74 10.11 -6.68 3.50
C VAL A 74 8.84 -7.06 4.24
N SER A 75 7.71 -6.60 3.74
CA SER A 75 6.40 -6.80 4.32
C SER A 75 5.46 -7.43 3.31
N PHE A 76 4.47 -8.18 3.81
CA PHE A 76 3.43 -8.76 2.97
C PHE A 76 2.09 -8.08 3.25
N VAL A 77 1.38 -7.72 2.18
CA VAL A 77 0.04 -7.13 2.26
C VAL A 77 -0.97 -8.04 1.59
N TYR A 78 -2.15 -8.18 2.20
CA TYR A 78 -3.23 -9.05 1.74
C TYR A 78 -4.50 -8.21 1.52
N PHE A 79 -5.19 -8.44 0.41
CA PHE A 79 -6.35 -7.65 -0.04
C PHE A 79 -7.34 -8.49 -0.84
#